data_AF-A0A3N5IGA8-F1
#
_entry.id   AF-A0A3N5IGA8-F1
#
_cell.length_a   1.000
_cell.length_b   1.000
_cell.length_c   1.000
_cell.angle_alpha   90.00
_cell.angle_beta   90.00
_cell.angle_gamma   90.00
#
_symmetry.space_group_name_H-M   'P 1'
#
loop_
_entity.id
_entity.type
_entity.pdbx_description
1 polymer ?
#
loop_
_entity_poly.entity_id
_entity_poly.type
_entity_poly.pdbx_seq_one_letter_code
_entity_poly.pdbx_strand_id
1 'polypeptide(L)'
;ASTKMTLRRPEMPLLNLERRRITFQQVELGYPENAVREEARRCLRCDVCLRCGRCVEVCRDQMGIDALPFGFLNFDRPSPTDFRLTAERCILCGACAANCPNQALRILDRGDERLLSYCGTILNRQKLEHCRECGAVLGPLRYLEFMQKRTQGGVSPLADRTLCQACARRQTARAHVEIHPA
;
A
#
# COMPACT_ATOMS: atom_id res chain seq x y z
N ALA A 1 -3.29 7.81 2.39
CA ALA A 1 -4.37 7.35 1.50
C ALA A 1 -5.64 8.18 1.65
N SER A 2 -6.35 8.09 2.79
CA SER A 2 -7.68 8.72 2.97
C SER A 2 -7.74 10.20 2.61
N THR A 3 -6.81 11.02 3.10
CA THR A 3 -6.73 12.45 2.78
C THR A 3 -6.71 12.73 1.28
N LYS A 4 -5.95 11.96 0.48
CA LYS A 4 -5.90 12.15 -0.98
C LYS A 4 -7.25 11.88 -1.65
N MET A 5 -8.08 11.02 -1.06
CA MET A 5 -9.39 10.63 -1.60
C MET A 5 -10.52 11.56 -1.16
N THR A 6 -10.32 12.36 -0.10
CA THR A 6 -11.34 13.29 0.40
C THR A 6 -11.13 14.73 -0.07
N LEU A 7 -9.90 15.12 -0.38
CA LEU A 7 -9.59 16.48 -0.84
C LEU A 7 -10.27 16.82 -2.16
N ARG A 8 -10.96 17.96 -2.19
CA ARG A 8 -11.60 18.52 -3.37
C ARG A 8 -10.80 19.71 -3.89
N ARG A 9 -10.95 19.98 -5.19
CA ARG A 9 -10.38 21.20 -5.80
C ARG A 9 -10.95 22.43 -5.08
N PRO A 10 -10.12 23.30 -4.50
CA PRO A 10 -10.59 24.57 -3.98
C PRO A 10 -11.15 25.44 -5.10
N GLU A 11 -12.23 26.17 -4.82
CA GLU A 11 -12.82 27.10 -5.79
C GLU A 11 -11.95 28.36 -5.89
N MET A 12 -11.68 28.79 -7.12
CA MET A 12 -10.92 30.02 -7.37
C MET A 12 -11.80 31.21 -6.96
N PRO A 13 -11.35 32.06 -6.01
CA PRO A 13 -12.08 33.29 -5.71
C PRO A 13 -12.12 34.18 -6.94
N LEU A 14 -13.29 34.74 -7.23
CA LEU A 14 -13.49 35.58 -8.40
C LEU A 14 -14.02 36.96 -7.98
N LEU A 15 -13.67 37.99 -8.75
CA LEU A 15 -14.25 39.34 -8.58
C LEU A 15 -15.79 39.27 -8.70
N ASN A 16 -16.57 40.14 -8.07
CA ASN A 16 -18.03 40.09 -8.26
C ASN A 16 -18.44 40.50 -9.69
N LEU A 17 -19.55 39.95 -10.19
CA LEU A 17 -20.00 40.14 -11.58
C LEU A 17 -20.22 41.61 -11.94
N GLU A 18 -20.78 42.42 -11.04
CA GLU A 18 -21.04 43.84 -11.31
C GLU A 18 -19.75 44.60 -11.64
N ARG A 19 -18.67 44.35 -10.90
CA ARG A 19 -17.36 44.97 -11.21
C ARG A 19 -16.70 44.39 -12.45
N ARG A 20 -16.85 43.09 -12.73
CA ARG A 20 -16.28 42.48 -13.96
C ARG A 20 -16.83 43.09 -15.24
N ARG A 21 -18.10 43.53 -15.23
CA ARG A 21 -18.77 44.06 -16.43
C ARG A 21 -18.28 45.44 -16.85
N ILE A 22 -17.78 46.23 -15.90
CA ILE A 22 -17.49 47.65 -16.11
C ILE A 22 -16.03 48.03 -15.84
N THR A 23 -15.17 47.05 -15.52
CA THR A 23 -13.76 47.30 -15.24
C THR A 23 -12.87 46.29 -15.96
N PHE A 24 -11.60 46.66 -16.16
CA PHE A 24 -10.55 45.75 -16.65
C PHE A 24 -9.71 45.17 -15.49
N GLN A 25 -10.30 45.07 -14.30
CA GLN A 25 -9.63 44.48 -13.13
C GLN A 25 -9.52 42.96 -13.27
N GLN A 26 -8.49 42.37 -12.67
CA GLN A 26 -8.27 40.93 -12.65
C GLN A 26 -9.49 40.18 -12.09
N VAL A 27 -9.97 39.19 -12.85
CA VAL A 27 -11.18 38.43 -12.53
C VAL A 27 -10.91 37.28 -11.57
N GLU A 28 -9.91 36.45 -11.87
CA GLU A 28 -9.47 35.35 -11.01
C GLU A 28 -8.54 35.91 -9.95
N LEU A 29 -8.98 35.99 -8.71
CA LEU A 29 -8.24 36.70 -7.65
C LEU A 29 -7.06 35.91 -7.08
N GLY A 30 -6.84 34.69 -7.58
CA GLY A 30 -5.84 33.77 -7.06
C GLY A 30 -6.29 33.07 -5.78
N TYR A 31 -5.61 31.98 -5.46
CA TYR A 31 -5.88 31.24 -4.22
C TYR A 31 -5.24 31.95 -3.01
N PRO A 32 -5.95 32.03 -1.87
CA PRO A 32 -5.29 32.33 -0.60
C PRO A 32 -4.33 31.18 -0.23
N GLU A 33 -3.33 31.46 0.61
CA GLU A 33 -2.25 30.51 0.93
C GLU A 33 -2.77 29.15 1.43
N ASN A 34 -3.81 29.15 2.26
CA ASN A 34 -4.43 27.91 2.74
C ASN A 34 -5.01 27.07 1.58
N ALA A 35 -5.71 27.69 0.63
CA ALA A 35 -6.27 27.01 -0.54
C ALA A 35 -5.16 26.50 -1.48
N VAL A 36 -4.05 27.25 -1.64
CA VAL A 36 -2.87 26.77 -2.39
C VAL A 36 -2.32 25.49 -1.75
N ARG A 37 -2.19 25.46 -0.42
CA ARG A 37 -1.69 24.28 0.30
C ARG A 37 -2.62 23.08 0.15
N GLU A 38 -3.93 23.28 0.20
CA GLU A 38 -4.91 22.21 -0.02
C GLU A 38 -4.92 21.70 -1.47
N GLU A 39 -4.80 22.60 -2.46
CA GLU A 39 -4.67 22.19 -3.86
C GLU A 39 -3.38 21.40 -4.09
N ALA A 40 -2.24 21.88 -3.58
CA ALA A 40 -0.96 21.18 -3.68
C ALA A 40 -1.00 19.79 -3.03
N ARG A 41 -1.73 19.64 -1.92
CA ARG A 41 -1.95 18.34 -1.25
C ARG A 41 -2.75 17.36 -2.10
N ARG A 42 -3.43 17.76 -3.18
CA ARG A 42 -4.11 16.82 -4.09
C ARG A 42 -3.15 16.14 -5.07
N CYS A 43 -1.97 16.70 -5.30
CA CYS A 43 -1.00 16.14 -6.26
C CYS A 43 -0.61 14.70 -5.92
N LEU A 44 -0.71 13.79 -6.89
CA LEU A 44 -0.34 12.37 -6.73
C LEU A 44 1.14 12.07 -7.00
N ARG A 45 1.95 13.11 -7.28
CA ARG A 45 3.37 12.95 -7.66
C ARG A 45 3.53 12.00 -8.86
N CYS A 46 2.75 12.26 -9.91
CA CYS A 46 2.80 11.51 -11.16
C CYS A 46 4.09 11.72 -11.95
N ASP A 47 4.92 12.70 -11.57
CA ASP A 47 6.30 12.88 -12.05
C ASP A 47 7.17 11.65 -11.78
N VAL A 48 6.88 10.89 -10.72
CA VAL A 48 7.63 9.68 -10.39
C VAL A 48 7.08 8.47 -11.14
N CYS A 49 5.76 8.37 -11.34
CA CYS A 49 5.07 7.17 -11.85
C CYS A 49 5.00 7.12 -13.39
N LEU A 50 5.61 6.11 -14.03
CA LEU A 50 5.56 5.86 -15.48
C LEU A 50 4.20 5.37 -16.00
N ARG A 51 3.24 5.12 -15.10
CA ARG A 51 1.90 4.59 -15.44
C ARG A 51 1.91 3.30 -16.27
N CYS A 52 2.90 2.44 -16.03
CA CYS A 52 3.08 1.18 -16.79
C CYS A 52 2.14 0.03 -16.42
N GLY A 53 1.27 0.16 -15.41
CA GLY A 53 0.30 -0.89 -15.05
C GLY A 53 0.85 -2.12 -14.30
N ARG A 54 2.15 -2.44 -14.42
CA ARG A 54 2.78 -3.66 -13.88
C ARG A 54 2.50 -3.94 -12.40
N CYS A 55 2.41 -2.89 -11.58
CA CYS A 55 2.09 -3.05 -10.15
C CYS A 55 0.70 -3.64 -9.91
N VAL A 56 -0.30 -3.22 -10.69
CA VAL A 56 -1.67 -3.71 -10.64
C VAL A 56 -1.72 -5.14 -11.18
N GLU A 57 -1.08 -5.39 -12.33
CA GLU A 57 -0.98 -6.71 -12.96
C GLU A 57 -0.40 -7.75 -12.00
N VAL A 58 0.77 -7.48 -11.40
CA VAL A 58 1.39 -8.41 -10.45
C VAL A 58 0.51 -8.63 -9.22
N CYS A 59 -0.15 -7.58 -8.71
CA CYS A 59 -0.99 -7.70 -7.52
C CYS A 59 -2.27 -8.51 -7.77
N ARG A 60 -2.87 -8.37 -8.95
CA ARG A 60 -4.12 -9.04 -9.34
C ARG A 60 -3.85 -10.42 -9.94
N ASP A 61 -2.99 -10.50 -10.94
CA ASP A 61 -2.86 -11.66 -11.82
C ASP A 61 -1.85 -12.69 -11.27
N GLN A 62 -0.76 -12.25 -10.62
CA GLN A 62 0.22 -13.17 -10.03
C GLN A 62 -0.06 -13.49 -8.56
N MET A 63 -0.39 -12.46 -7.78
CA MET A 63 -0.66 -12.60 -6.35
C MET A 63 -2.12 -12.93 -6.03
N GLY A 64 -3.08 -12.62 -6.90
CA GLY A 64 -4.50 -12.92 -6.66
C GLY A 64 -5.18 -12.03 -5.60
N ILE A 65 -4.61 -10.87 -5.26
CA ILE A 65 -5.09 -10.03 -4.14
C ILE A 65 -5.96 -8.86 -4.65
N ASP A 66 -5.61 -8.30 -5.81
CA ASP A 66 -6.31 -7.15 -6.42
C ASP A 66 -6.50 -5.96 -5.45
N ALA A 67 -5.40 -5.56 -4.80
CA ALA A 67 -5.41 -4.52 -3.76
C ALA A 67 -5.14 -3.10 -4.28
N LEU A 68 -4.86 -2.91 -5.57
CA LEU A 68 -4.42 -1.63 -6.13
C LEU A 68 -5.47 -1.11 -7.14
N PRO A 69 -6.58 -0.51 -6.67
CA PRO A 69 -7.58 0.11 -7.55
C PRO A 69 -7.06 1.45 -8.06
N PHE A 70 -6.03 1.40 -8.90
CA PHE A 70 -5.48 2.55 -9.61
C PHE A 70 -6.23 2.70 -10.93
N GLY A 71 -7.45 3.21 -10.85
CA GLY A 71 -8.34 3.37 -12.00
C GLY A 71 -7.73 4.14 -13.16
N PHE A 72 -6.81 5.08 -12.88
CA PHE A 72 -6.06 5.83 -13.89
C PHE A 72 -5.01 5.01 -14.68
N LEU A 73 -4.82 3.73 -14.36
CA LEU A 73 -3.95 2.79 -15.09
C LEU A 73 -4.73 1.82 -15.98
N ASN A 74 -6.05 1.78 -15.89
CA ASN A 74 -6.88 0.96 -16.79
C ASN A 74 -7.46 1.87 -17.88
N PHE A 75 -6.86 1.81 -19.07
CA PHE A 75 -7.25 2.66 -20.20
C PHE A 75 -8.51 2.13 -20.91
N ASP A 76 -8.65 0.80 -21.01
CA ASP A 76 -9.78 0.19 -21.73
C ASP A 76 -11.07 0.22 -20.92
N ARG A 77 -10.97 0.10 -19.59
CA ARG A 77 -12.10 0.14 -18.66
C ARG A 77 -11.73 0.94 -17.41
N PRO A 78 -11.78 2.28 -17.49
CA PRO A 78 -11.47 3.14 -16.35
C PRO A 78 -12.38 2.80 -15.17
N SER A 79 -11.76 2.57 -14.01
CA SER A 79 -12.49 2.43 -12.75
C SER A 79 -12.21 3.63 -11.84
N PRO A 80 -13.00 3.85 -10.77
CA PRO A 80 -12.66 4.84 -9.77
C PRO A 80 -11.33 4.47 -9.09
N THR A 81 -10.49 5.48 -8.87
CA THR A 81 -9.30 5.30 -8.03
C THR A 81 -9.68 5.44 -6.57
N ASP A 82 -9.37 4.43 -5.74
CA ASP A 82 -9.63 4.50 -4.31
C ASP A 82 -8.51 3.88 -3.46
N PHE A 83 -7.62 4.73 -2.96
CA PHE A 83 -6.51 4.29 -2.11
C PHE A 83 -6.95 3.74 -0.74
N ARG A 84 -8.19 3.96 -0.30
CA ARG A 84 -8.69 3.41 0.97
C ARG A 84 -8.85 1.90 0.87
N LEU A 85 -9.33 1.40 -0.27
CA LEU A 85 -9.41 -0.03 -0.54
C LEU A 85 -8.04 -0.71 -0.54
N THR A 86 -6.96 0.00 -0.90
CA THR A 86 -5.60 -0.54 -0.74
C THR A 86 -5.25 -0.78 0.72
N ALA A 87 -5.62 0.13 1.63
CA ALA A 87 -5.41 -0.08 3.07
C ALA A 87 -6.17 -1.32 3.57
N GLU A 88 -7.37 -1.55 3.04
CA GLU A 88 -8.22 -2.67 3.42
C GLU A 88 -7.80 -4.01 2.81
N ARG A 89 -7.26 -4.04 1.59
CA ARG A 89 -7.00 -5.30 0.86
C ARG A 89 -5.53 -5.71 0.82
N CYS A 90 -4.61 -4.74 0.87
CA CYS A 90 -3.19 -5.03 0.74
C CYS A 90 -2.68 -5.86 1.91
N ILE A 91 -1.96 -6.94 1.60
CA ILE A 91 -1.33 -7.81 2.59
C ILE A 91 0.14 -7.47 2.83
N LEU A 92 0.66 -6.42 2.19
CA LEU A 92 2.05 -5.97 2.30
C LEU A 92 3.10 -7.03 1.90
N CYS A 93 2.79 -7.85 0.89
CA CYS A 93 3.71 -8.84 0.32
C CYS A 93 4.89 -8.23 -0.47
N GLY A 94 4.76 -6.97 -0.90
CA GLY A 94 5.82 -6.25 -1.60
C GLY A 94 6.02 -6.59 -3.08
N ALA A 95 5.25 -7.52 -3.66
CA ALA A 95 5.37 -7.90 -5.07
C ALA A 95 5.23 -6.71 -6.03
N CYS A 96 4.30 -5.80 -5.75
CA CYS A 96 4.09 -4.61 -6.57
C CYS A 96 5.28 -3.62 -6.50
N ALA A 97 5.92 -3.48 -5.33
CA ALA A 97 7.08 -2.63 -5.15
C ALA A 97 8.32 -3.22 -5.83
N ALA A 98 8.54 -4.53 -5.72
CA ALA A 98 9.64 -5.23 -6.36
C ALA A 98 9.60 -5.15 -7.90
N ASN A 99 8.40 -5.02 -8.47
CA ASN A 99 8.19 -4.93 -9.91
C ASN A 99 7.99 -3.49 -10.42
N CYS A 100 8.23 -2.49 -9.58
CA CYS A 100 8.06 -1.08 -9.94
C CYS A 100 9.39 -0.53 -10.51
N PRO A 101 9.53 -0.34 -11.84
CA PRO A 101 10.82 -0.04 -12.47
C PRO A 101 11.43 1.30 -12.05
N ASN A 102 10.58 2.24 -11.69
CA ASN A 102 10.90 3.61 -11.30
C ASN A 102 10.71 3.85 -9.79
N GLN A 103 10.46 2.79 -9.01
CA GLN A 103 10.29 2.86 -7.55
C GLN A 103 9.18 3.82 -7.08
N ALA A 104 8.15 4.03 -7.90
CA ALA A 104 6.97 4.78 -7.50
C ALA A 104 6.21 4.09 -6.36
N LEU A 105 6.19 2.75 -6.33
CA LEU A 105 5.74 1.95 -5.20
C LEU A 105 6.93 1.42 -4.41
N ARG A 106 6.89 1.54 -3.08
CA ARG A 106 7.97 1.09 -2.19
C ARG A 106 7.40 0.39 -0.96
N ILE A 107 8.08 -0.69 -0.55
CA ILE A 107 7.94 -1.26 0.78
C ILE A 107 9.02 -0.66 1.67
N LEU A 108 8.61 -0.25 2.87
CA LEU A 108 9.50 0.31 3.88
C LEU A 108 9.13 -0.31 5.22
N ASP A 109 10.13 -0.74 5.98
CA ASP A 109 9.95 -1.13 7.37
C ASP A 109 10.44 0.03 8.25
N ARG A 110 9.61 0.45 9.22
CA ARG A 110 9.92 1.53 10.17
C ARG A 110 9.53 1.06 11.57
N GLY A 111 10.52 0.75 12.38
CA GLY A 111 10.29 0.14 13.69
C GLY A 111 9.55 -1.18 13.53
N ASP A 112 8.40 -1.30 14.19
CA ASP A 112 7.56 -2.50 14.19
C ASP A 112 6.45 -2.48 13.12
N GLU A 113 6.53 -1.58 12.14
CA GLU A 113 5.54 -1.47 11.06
C GLU A 113 6.16 -1.65 9.68
N ARG A 114 5.47 -2.37 8.80
CA ARG A 114 5.70 -2.38 7.36
C ARG A 114 4.71 -1.46 6.65
N LEU A 115 5.21 -0.66 5.73
CA LEU A 115 4.44 0.33 4.99
C LEU A 115 4.54 0.10 3.48
N LEU A 116 3.41 0.30 2.79
CA LEU A 116 3.39 0.49 1.35
C LEU A 116 3.24 1.99 1.05
N SER A 117 4.17 2.54 0.28
CA SER A 117 4.14 3.94 -0.17
C SER A 117 3.99 4.00 -1.68
N TYR A 118 3.13 4.89 -2.17
CA TYR A 118 3.00 5.29 -3.57
C TYR A 118 3.34 6.76 -3.73
N CYS A 119 4.44 7.06 -4.41
CA CYS A 119 4.98 8.41 -4.63
C CYS A 119 4.99 9.27 -3.35
N GLY A 120 5.40 8.67 -2.22
CA GLY A 120 5.46 9.31 -0.91
C GLY A 120 4.14 9.26 -0.11
N THR A 121 3.02 8.90 -0.73
CA THR A 121 1.75 8.69 -0.02
C THR A 121 1.70 7.29 0.58
N ILE A 122 1.53 7.19 1.90
CA ILE A 122 1.32 5.88 2.57
C ILE A 122 -0.07 5.35 2.19
N LEU A 123 -0.09 4.16 1.58
CA LEU A 123 -1.30 3.47 1.15
C LEU A 123 -1.79 2.46 2.19
N ASN A 124 -0.86 1.73 2.81
CA ASN A 124 -1.17 0.75 3.84
C ASN A 124 -0.01 0.69 4.86
N ARG A 125 -0.33 0.33 6.10
CA ARG A 125 0.62 0.03 7.17
C ARG A 125 0.10 -1.12 8.02
N GLN A 126 0.96 -2.05 8.40
CA GLN A 126 0.61 -3.13 9.34
C GLN A 126 1.79 -3.41 10.25
N LYS A 127 1.49 -3.88 11.46
CA LYS A 127 2.50 -4.35 12.39
C LYS A 127 3.20 -5.59 11.86
N LEU A 128 4.48 -5.72 12.21
CA LEU A 128 5.29 -6.87 11.89
C LEU A 128 5.16 -7.91 13.00
N GLU A 129 4.85 -9.14 12.61
CA GLU A 129 4.89 -10.27 13.54
C GLU A 129 6.34 -10.74 13.73
N HIS A 130 6.63 -11.20 14.94
CA HIS A 130 7.96 -11.59 15.37
C HIS A 130 7.95 -13.04 15.85
N CYS A 131 9.07 -13.74 15.66
CA CYS A 131 9.23 -15.09 16.18
C CYS A 131 9.28 -15.05 17.71
N ARG A 132 8.43 -15.85 18.36
CA ARG A 132 8.36 -15.98 19.82
C ARG A 132 9.68 -16.44 20.46
N GLU A 133 10.44 -17.28 19.76
CA GLU A 133 11.71 -17.82 20.29
C GLU A 133 12.92 -16.93 20.04
N CYS A 134 13.12 -16.46 18.81
CA CYS A 134 14.35 -15.75 18.44
C CYS A 134 14.16 -14.26 18.14
N GLY A 135 12.92 -13.76 18.14
CA GLY A 135 12.62 -12.37 17.80
C GLY A 135 12.81 -12.01 16.33
N ALA A 136 13.07 -12.96 15.43
CA ALA A 136 13.20 -12.67 14.00
C ALA A 136 11.88 -12.15 13.41
N VAL A 137 11.96 -11.15 12.53
CA VAL A 137 10.80 -10.61 11.82
C VAL A 137 10.22 -11.68 10.89
N LEU A 138 8.94 -12.02 11.09
CA LEU A 138 8.19 -12.94 10.23
C LEU A 138 7.50 -12.19 9.09
N GLY A 139 7.02 -10.98 9.34
CA GLY A 139 6.30 -10.16 8.38
C GLY A 139 4.88 -9.80 8.83
N PRO A 140 4.09 -9.14 7.97
CA PRO A 140 2.72 -8.75 8.29
C PRO A 140 1.81 -9.97 8.48
N LEU A 141 0.93 -9.93 9.49
CA LEU A 141 0.00 -11.04 9.79
C LEU A 141 -0.79 -11.51 8.55
N ARG A 142 -1.33 -10.58 7.77
CA ARG A 142 -2.14 -10.91 6.57
C ARG A 142 -1.33 -11.60 5.48
N TYR A 143 -0.03 -11.29 5.38
CA TYR A 143 0.87 -11.98 4.47
C TYR A 143 1.11 -13.42 4.94
N LEU A 144 1.34 -13.61 6.24
CA LEU A 144 1.53 -14.95 6.83
C LEU A 144 0.29 -15.83 6.62
N GLU A 145 -0.91 -15.29 6.86
CA GLU A 145 -2.18 -16.00 6.62
C GLU A 145 -2.37 -16.36 5.14
N PHE A 146 -2.00 -15.47 4.22
CA PHE A 146 -2.06 -15.74 2.79
C PHE A 146 -1.11 -16.88 2.40
N MET A 147 0.14 -16.86 2.91
CA MET A 147 1.12 -17.91 2.64
C MET A 147 0.64 -19.26 3.16
N GLN A 148 0.08 -19.31 4.37
CA GLN A 148 -0.48 -20.54 4.94
C GLN A 148 -1.54 -21.16 4.02
N LYS A 149 -2.55 -20.38 3.62
CA LYS A 149 -3.62 -20.83 2.71
C LYS A 149 -3.06 -21.39 1.40
N ARG A 150 -2.03 -20.75 0.83
CA ARG A 150 -1.42 -21.19 -0.43
C ARG A 150 -0.59 -22.47 -0.28
N THR A 151 -0.11 -22.76 0.93
CA THR A 151 0.69 -23.96 1.24
C THR A 151 -0.09 -25.15 1.79
N GLN A 152 -1.41 -25.07 1.98
CA GLN A 152 -2.24 -26.16 2.56
C GLN A 152 -2.24 -27.49 1.76
N GLY A 153 -1.59 -27.56 0.58
CA GLY A 153 -1.38 -28.78 -0.20
C GLY A 153 0.04 -29.39 -0.11
N GLY A 154 0.94 -28.83 0.70
CA GLY A 154 2.31 -29.33 0.89
C GLY A 154 2.80 -29.09 2.32
N VAL A 155 3.73 -29.91 2.79
CA VAL A 155 4.28 -29.85 4.16
C VAL A 155 4.86 -28.45 4.43
N SER A 156 4.09 -27.60 5.09
CA SER A 156 4.54 -26.27 5.54
C SER A 156 4.83 -26.35 7.04
N PRO A 157 6.09 -26.20 7.49
CA PRO A 157 6.46 -26.23 8.91
C PRO A 157 5.98 -25.00 9.69
N LEU A 158 5.10 -24.17 9.10
CA LEU A 158 4.48 -22.98 9.69
C LEU A 158 3.11 -23.30 10.32
N ALA A 159 2.96 -24.47 10.93
CA ALA A 159 1.75 -24.85 11.66
C ALA A 159 1.48 -23.87 12.82
N ASP A 160 2.53 -23.33 13.43
CA ASP A 160 2.45 -22.25 14.42
C ASP A 160 2.80 -20.90 13.77
N ARG A 161 1.85 -19.95 13.83
CA ARG A 161 1.97 -18.58 13.31
C ARG A 161 3.03 -17.73 14.04
N THR A 162 3.60 -18.26 15.12
CA THR A 162 4.48 -17.50 16.01
C THR A 162 5.95 -17.91 15.92
N LEU A 163 6.30 -18.87 15.07
CA LEU A 163 7.68 -19.34 14.92
C LEU A 163 8.22 -19.15 13.49
N CYS A 164 9.50 -18.78 13.40
CA CYS A 164 10.20 -18.79 12.11
C CYS A 164 10.53 -20.22 11.70
N GLN A 165 10.82 -20.46 10.42
CA GLN A 165 11.11 -21.80 9.91
C GLN A 165 12.27 -22.49 10.65
N ALA A 166 13.30 -21.75 11.07
CA ALA A 166 14.42 -22.29 11.81
C ALA A 166 14.05 -22.72 13.25
N CYS A 167 13.23 -21.93 13.94
CA CYS A 167 12.72 -22.27 15.27
C CYS A 167 11.72 -23.42 15.22
N ALA A 168 10.78 -23.39 14.28
CA ALA A 168 9.82 -24.47 14.07
C ALA A 168 10.51 -25.82 13.82
N ARG A 169 11.51 -25.87 12.92
CA ARG A 169 12.29 -27.10 12.67
C ARG A 169 13.01 -27.61 13.92
N ARG A 170 13.60 -26.71 14.72
CA ARG A 170 14.27 -27.08 15.97
C ARG A 170 13.30 -27.66 16.99
N GLN A 171 12.10 -27.08 17.10
CA GLN A 171 11.07 -27.56 18.01
C GLN A 171 10.54 -28.94 17.61
N THR A 172 10.26 -29.15 16.31
CA THR A 172 9.83 -30.47 15.81
C THR A 172 10.91 -31.53 16.01
N ALA A 173 12.18 -31.18 15.78
CA ALA A 173 13.30 -32.09 16.03
C ALA A 173 13.43 -32.48 17.51
N ARG A 174 13.27 -31.53 18.45
CA ARG A 174 13.25 -31.82 19.89
C ARG A 174 12.11 -32.76 20.28
N ALA A 175 10.90 -32.50 19.78
CA ALA A 175 9.74 -33.34 20.04
C ALA A 175 9.95 -34.79 19.54
N HIS A 176 10.55 -34.98 18.35
CA HIS A 176 10.84 -36.32 17.84
C HIS A 176 11.90 -37.08 18.65
N VAL A 177 12.90 -36.39 19.21
CA VAL A 177 13.91 -37.00 20.08
C VAL A 177 13.31 -37.44 21.42
N GLU A 178 12.34 -36.71 21.96
CA GLU A 178 11.66 -37.06 23.21
C GLU A 178 10.68 -38.24 23.08
N ILE A 179 10.21 -38.56 21.87
CA ILE A 179 9.23 -39.63 21.61
C ILE A 179 9.89 -41.01 21.39
N HIS A 180 11.20 -41.06 21.13
CA HIS A 180 11.95 -42.33 21.05
C HIS A 180 12.62 -42.65 22.41
N PRO A 181 12.11 -43.63 23.20
CA PRO A 181 12.88 -44.14 24.32
C PRO A 181 14.08 -44.92 23.76
N ALA A 182 15.21 -44.82 24.48
CA ALA A 182 16.45 -45.51 24.19
C ALA A 182 16.30 -47.05 24.17
#